data_AF-A0A371MNE8-F1
#
_entry.id   AF-A0A371MNE8-F1
#
_cell.length_a   1.000
_cell.length_b   1.000
_cell.length_c   1.000
_cell.angle_alpha   90.00
_cell.angle_beta   90.00
_cell.angle_gamma   90.00
#
_symmetry.space_group_name_H-M   'P 1'
#
loop_
_entity.id
_entity.type
_entity.pdbx_description
1 polymer ?
#
loop_
_entity_poly.entity_id
_entity_poly.type
_entity_poly.pdbx_seq_one_letter_code
_entity_poly.pdbx_strand_id
1 'polypeptide(L)'
;MSSPSTDDSIRERGPDEAFCRDCGAVIDARAEICPECGVRQRDPPKSSVDSALDDLFEGGNPFVAAVLSAIFPGLGQLYNRELERGLVFAVGFIVASVSVMVIIGFLLAPAVWLYAVYDAYTRAELRAEELRREADRERETEISVSEEQDDEHEEREE
;
A
#
# COMPACT_ATOMS: atom_id res chain seq x y z
N MET A 1 65.10 -10.54 46.07
CA MET A 1 64.62 -9.50 45.12
C MET A 1 63.17 -9.24 45.47
N SER A 2 62.85 -7.95 45.60
CA SER A 2 61.75 -7.39 46.39
C SER A 2 60.36 -7.87 45.96
N SER A 3 59.54 -8.22 46.95
CA SER A 3 58.07 -8.15 46.84
C SER A 3 57.62 -6.70 46.71
N PRO A 4 56.49 -6.45 46.03
CA PRO A 4 55.52 -5.48 46.52
C PRO A 4 54.14 -6.15 46.62
N SER A 5 53.67 -6.34 47.85
CA SER A 5 52.56 -5.57 48.43
C SER A 5 51.20 -6.03 47.93
N THR A 6 50.70 -7.07 48.60
CA THR A 6 49.28 -7.32 48.78
C THR A 6 48.73 -6.23 49.70
N ASP A 7 48.25 -5.12 49.14
CA ASP A 7 47.37 -4.16 49.82
C ASP A 7 46.76 -3.23 48.77
N ASP A 8 45.55 -2.74 49.01
CA ASP A 8 44.84 -1.69 48.27
C ASP A 8 43.72 -2.12 47.29
N SER A 9 42.65 -2.72 47.84
CA SER A 9 41.39 -2.89 47.12
C SER A 9 40.33 -1.82 47.44
N ILE A 10 40.71 -0.66 48.01
CA ILE A 10 39.80 0.50 48.18
C ILE A 10 40.58 1.81 47.98
N ARG A 11 41.30 1.96 46.88
CA ARG A 11 41.65 3.30 46.40
C ARG A 11 40.48 3.86 45.62
N GLU A 12 39.96 5.00 46.07
CA GLU A 12 39.02 5.78 45.29
C GLU A 12 39.73 6.25 44.02
N ARG A 13 39.13 5.95 42.87
CA ARG A 13 39.58 6.36 41.53
C ARG A 13 39.76 7.88 41.47
N GLY A 14 40.83 8.35 40.82
CA GLY A 14 41.01 9.75 40.46
C GLY A 14 40.06 10.22 39.34
N PRO A 15 39.92 11.54 39.11
CA PRO A 15 38.99 12.09 38.12
C PRO A 15 39.23 11.60 36.67
N ASP A 16 40.48 11.24 36.34
CA ASP A 16 40.88 10.76 35.00
C ASP A 16 41.12 9.24 34.95
N GLU A 17 40.67 8.51 35.96
CA GLU A 17 40.87 7.05 36.04
C GLU A 17 39.56 6.30 35.77
N ALA A 18 39.70 5.18 35.08
CA ALA A 18 38.89 3.99 34.83
C ALA A 18 38.85 2.97 35.99
N PHE A 19 37.81 2.13 36.10
CA PHE A 19 37.91 0.79 36.68
C PHE A 19 37.75 -0.16 35.50
N CYS A 20 38.63 -1.16 35.40
CA CYS A 20 38.53 -2.19 34.38
C CYS A 20 37.23 -2.98 34.55
N ARG A 21 36.47 -3.16 33.46
CA ARG A 21 35.19 -3.90 33.46
C ARG A 21 35.32 -5.39 33.72
N ASP A 22 36.53 -5.95 33.63
CA ASP A 22 36.80 -7.38 33.76
C ASP A 22 37.53 -7.69 35.08
N CYS A 23 38.73 -7.14 35.30
CA CYS A 23 39.55 -7.44 36.47
C CYS A 23 39.42 -6.43 37.63
N GLY A 24 38.70 -5.33 37.46
CA GLY A 24 38.49 -4.33 38.51
C GLY A 24 39.69 -3.41 38.82
N ALA A 25 40.82 -3.55 38.12
CA ALA A 25 41.98 -2.68 38.31
C ALA A 25 41.65 -1.21 37.97
N VAL A 26 42.25 -0.28 38.71
CA VAL A 26 42.22 1.15 38.37
C VAL A 26 43.12 1.36 37.15
N ILE A 27 42.56 1.94 36.10
CA ILE A 27 43.25 2.21 34.83
C ILE A 27 43.04 3.66 34.45
N ASP A 28 43.73 4.15 33.42
CA ASP A 28 43.43 5.45 32.85
C ASP A 28 42.05 5.43 32.13
N ALA A 29 41.24 6.47 32.27
CA ALA A 29 39.91 6.56 31.66
C ALA A 29 39.92 6.50 30.12
N ARG A 30 41.05 6.84 29.48
CA ARG A 30 41.25 6.75 28.02
C ARG A 30 42.01 5.50 27.58
N ALA A 31 42.29 4.55 28.49
CA ALA A 31 42.94 3.29 28.15
C ALA A 31 42.10 2.46 27.17
N GLU A 32 42.66 2.14 26.00
CA GLU A 32 42.00 1.24 25.03
C GLU A 32 42.05 -0.22 25.45
N ILE A 33 43.14 -0.61 26.12
CA ILE A 33 43.39 -1.96 26.64
C ILE A 33 43.81 -1.83 28.11
N CYS A 34 43.24 -2.66 28.98
CA CYS A 34 43.67 -2.74 30.38
C CYS A 34 45.10 -3.31 30.47
N PRO A 35 46.07 -2.62 31.11
CA PRO A 35 47.44 -3.11 31.22
C PRO A 35 47.58 -4.31 32.19
N GLU A 36 46.63 -4.52 33.09
CA GLU A 36 46.67 -5.60 34.08
C GLU A 36 46.15 -6.94 33.53
N CYS A 37 45.02 -6.93 32.80
CA CYS A 37 44.37 -8.16 32.30
C CYS A 37 44.35 -8.29 30.78
N GLY A 38 44.63 -7.22 30.03
CA GLY A 38 44.64 -7.23 28.56
C GLY A 38 43.27 -7.14 27.87
N VAL A 39 42.15 -7.02 28.62
CA VAL A 39 40.82 -6.84 28.03
C VAL A 39 40.64 -5.41 27.50
N ARG A 40 40.06 -5.28 26.30
CA ARG A 40 39.73 -3.98 25.69
C ARG A 40 38.63 -3.27 26.47
N GLN A 41 38.88 -2.01 26.80
CA GLN A 41 37.97 -1.20 27.62
C GLN A 41 37.21 -0.15 26.81
N ARG A 42 37.62 0.11 25.57
CA ARG A 42 36.86 0.95 24.64
C ARG A 42 36.21 0.06 23.59
N ASP A 43 34.92 0.28 23.37
CA ASP A 43 34.21 -0.38 22.28
C ASP A 43 34.83 0.05 20.94
N PRO A 44 34.97 -0.88 19.98
CA PRO A 44 35.52 -0.56 18.68
C PRO A 44 34.67 0.55 18.02
N PRO A 45 35.29 1.47 17.26
CA PRO A 45 34.54 2.47 16.52
C PRO A 45 33.56 1.74 15.59
N LYS A 46 32.26 2.09 15.70
CA LYS A 46 31.20 1.53 14.85
C LYS A 46 31.60 1.72 13.39
N SER A 47 31.46 0.67 12.59
CA SER A 47 31.79 0.76 11.17
C SER A 47 30.82 1.73 10.46
N SER A 48 31.22 2.27 9.31
CA SER A 48 30.38 3.18 8.53
C SER A 48 29.06 2.55 8.07
N VAL A 49 28.99 1.22 8.02
CA VAL A 49 27.76 0.50 7.72
C VAL A 49 26.90 0.31 8.97
N ASP A 50 27.50 0.08 10.14
CA ASP A 50 26.75 -0.03 11.41
C ASP A 50 26.11 1.31 11.80
N SER A 51 26.79 2.42 11.58
CA SER A 51 26.22 3.75 11.83
C SER A 51 25.14 4.12 10.81
N ALA A 52 25.27 3.72 9.54
CA ALA A 52 24.23 3.92 8.54
C ALA A 52 22.99 3.04 8.80
N LEU A 53 23.20 1.84 9.36
CA LEU A 53 22.12 0.96 9.82
C LEU A 53 21.41 1.57 11.05
N ASP A 54 22.15 2.05 12.05
CA ASP A 54 21.56 2.76 13.19
C ASP A 54 20.74 3.97 12.70
N ASP A 55 21.24 4.80 11.76
CA ASP A 55 20.47 5.93 11.19
C ASP A 55 19.17 5.51 10.46
N LEU A 56 19.15 4.31 9.86
CA LEU A 56 17.94 3.75 9.26
C LEU A 56 16.91 3.28 10.29
N PHE A 57 17.34 2.84 11.48
CA PHE A 57 16.43 2.32 12.51
C PHE A 57 16.08 3.36 13.60
N GLU A 58 16.99 4.28 13.92
CA GLU A 58 16.77 5.37 14.88
C GLU A 58 15.99 6.55 14.27
N GLY A 59 16.05 6.73 12.94
CA GLY A 59 15.36 7.82 12.24
C GLY A 59 16.21 9.08 12.15
N GLY A 60 16.61 9.47 10.94
CA GLY A 60 17.44 10.67 10.73
C GLY A 60 17.62 11.13 9.29
N ASN A 61 17.34 10.27 8.29
CA ASN A 61 17.51 10.63 6.88
C ASN A 61 16.20 11.15 6.24
N PRO A 62 16.13 12.44 5.82
CA PRO A 62 14.93 13.03 5.20
C PRO A 62 14.50 12.32 3.91
N PHE A 63 15.45 11.77 3.16
CA PHE A 63 15.17 11.08 1.91
C PHE A 63 14.45 9.75 2.15
N VAL A 64 14.84 9.02 3.20
CA VAL A 64 14.21 7.75 3.58
C VAL A 64 12.77 8.00 4.04
N ALA A 65 12.54 9.04 4.85
CA ALA A 65 11.18 9.44 5.25
C ALA A 65 10.30 9.82 4.04
N ALA A 66 10.85 10.52 3.04
CA ALA A 66 10.12 10.90 1.85
C ALA A 66 9.74 9.68 0.98
N VAL A 67 10.69 8.76 0.75
CA VAL A 67 10.44 7.53 -0.02
C VAL A 67 9.43 6.64 0.70
N LEU A 68 9.53 6.50 2.03
CA LEU A 68 8.54 5.75 2.82
C LEU A 68 7.15 6.36 2.69
N SER A 69 7.04 7.70 2.73
CA SER A 69 5.75 8.40 2.54
C SER A 69 5.17 8.22 1.13
N ALA A 70 6.02 8.01 0.11
CA ALA A 70 5.59 7.81 -1.26
C ALA A 70 4.98 6.42 -1.50
N ILE A 71 5.39 5.40 -0.73
CA ILE A 71 4.82 4.04 -0.82
C ILE A 71 3.44 4.00 -0.18
N PHE A 72 3.28 4.65 0.98
CA PHE A 72 1.99 4.77 1.65
C PHE A 72 1.92 6.08 2.44
N PRO A 73 0.86 6.90 2.27
CA PRO A 73 0.71 8.13 3.01
C PRO A 73 0.70 7.87 4.52
N GLY A 74 1.64 8.50 5.24
CA GLY A 74 1.81 8.35 6.69
C GLY A 74 3.04 7.53 7.12
N LEU A 75 3.61 6.67 6.26
CA LEU A 75 4.77 5.84 6.61
C LEU A 75 6.05 6.63 6.92
N GLY A 76 6.32 7.75 6.23
CA GLY A 76 7.47 8.59 6.59
C GLY A 76 7.31 9.37 7.88
N GLN A 77 6.07 9.65 8.30
CA GLN A 77 5.85 10.27 9.61
C GLN A 77 5.96 9.25 10.76
N LEU A 78 5.69 7.97 10.47
CA LEU A 78 6.04 6.86 11.36
C LEU A 78 7.57 6.74 11.54
N TYR A 79 8.35 6.94 10.47
CA TYR A 79 9.82 6.96 10.52
C TYR A 79 10.36 8.11 11.39
N ASN A 80 9.77 9.30 11.30
CA ASN A 80 10.16 10.45 12.14
C ASN A 80 9.66 10.35 13.61
N ARG A 81 9.05 9.23 14.01
CA ARG A 81 8.37 9.04 15.32
C ARG A 81 7.33 10.11 15.66
N GLU A 82 6.89 10.91 14.67
CA GLU A 82 5.82 11.89 14.78
C GLU A 82 4.46 11.22 14.50
N LEU A 83 4.07 10.29 15.38
CA LEU A 83 2.86 9.48 15.24
C LEU A 83 1.59 10.32 15.10
N GLU A 84 1.53 11.46 15.80
CA GLU A 84 0.39 12.38 15.73
C GLU A 84 0.16 12.92 14.31
N ARG A 85 1.23 13.33 13.62
CA ARG A 85 1.13 13.84 12.25
C ARG A 85 0.86 12.71 11.26
N GLY A 86 1.48 11.55 11.46
CA GLY A 86 1.22 10.35 10.64
C GLY A 86 -0.25 9.94 10.67
N LEU A 87 -0.88 9.99 11.84
CA LEU A 87 -2.30 9.66 12.00
C LEU A 87 -3.22 10.62 11.23
N VAL A 88 -2.93 11.92 11.24
CA VAL A 88 -3.72 12.92 10.49
C VAL A 88 -3.70 12.63 8.99
N PHE A 89 -2.53 12.33 8.44
CA PHE A 89 -2.42 11.97 7.02
C PHE A 89 -3.11 10.65 6.69
N ALA A 90 -2.99 9.63 7.55
CA ALA A 90 -3.67 8.35 7.36
C ALA A 90 -5.20 8.51 7.37
N VAL A 91 -5.73 9.22 8.37
CA VAL A 91 -7.17 9.51 8.48
C VAL A 91 -7.65 10.35 7.29
N GLY A 92 -6.91 11.39 6.92
CA GLY A 92 -7.23 12.22 5.76
C GLY A 92 -7.28 11.42 4.46
N PHE A 93 -6.35 10.49 4.26
CA PHE A 93 -6.35 9.62 3.09
C PHE A 93 -7.54 8.64 3.06
N ILE A 94 -7.90 8.06 4.20
CA ILE A 94 -9.09 7.19 4.32
C ILE A 94 -10.36 7.98 4.01
N VAL A 95 -10.52 9.16 4.62
CA VAL A 95 -11.69 10.02 4.40
C VAL A 95 -11.78 10.45 2.93
N ALA A 96 -10.66 10.86 2.32
CA ALA A 96 -10.61 11.22 0.91
C ALA A 96 -10.99 10.03 0.01
N SER A 97 -10.47 8.83 0.30
CA SER A 97 -10.75 7.62 -0.47
C SER A 97 -12.23 7.23 -0.39
N VAL A 98 -12.82 7.25 0.81
CA VAL A 98 -14.26 6.98 1.01
C VAL A 98 -15.10 8.06 0.32
N SER A 99 -14.72 9.33 0.43
CA SER A 99 -15.45 10.43 -0.20
C SER A 99 -15.49 10.28 -1.72
N VAL A 100 -14.35 9.96 -2.36
CA VAL A 100 -14.28 9.70 -3.81
C VAL A 100 -15.15 8.49 -4.18
N MET A 101 -15.08 7.40 -3.43
CA MET A 101 -15.89 6.21 -3.70
C MET A 101 -17.40 6.49 -3.63
N VAL A 102 -17.84 7.27 -2.63
CA VAL A 102 -19.25 7.69 -2.48
C VAL A 102 -19.67 8.62 -3.62
N ILE A 103 -18.85 9.61 -3.98
CA ILE A 103 -19.15 10.54 -5.08
C ILE A 103 -19.27 9.78 -6.41
N ILE A 104 -18.31 8.90 -6.70
CA ILE A 104 -18.33 8.07 -7.92
C ILE A 104 -19.58 7.19 -7.93
N GLY A 105 -19.90 6.53 -6.82
CA GLY A 105 -21.10 5.71 -6.71
C GLY A 105 -22.39 6.52 -6.94
N PHE A 106 -22.46 7.72 -6.35
CA PHE A 106 -23.61 8.62 -6.50
C PHE A 106 -23.81 9.12 -7.93
N LEU A 107 -22.73 9.31 -8.70
CA LEU A 107 -22.81 9.72 -10.11
C LEU A 107 -23.05 8.53 -11.06
N LEU A 108 -22.35 7.42 -10.84
CA LEU A 108 -22.46 6.24 -11.72
C LEU A 108 -23.79 5.51 -11.56
N ALA A 109 -24.35 5.40 -10.36
CA ALA A 109 -25.60 4.69 -10.14
C ALA A 109 -26.77 5.25 -10.98
N PRO A 110 -27.09 6.56 -10.94
CA PRO A 110 -28.15 7.11 -11.79
C PRO A 110 -27.79 7.07 -13.27
N ALA A 111 -26.52 7.25 -13.65
CA ALA A 111 -26.10 7.15 -15.04
C ALA A 111 -26.33 5.74 -15.62
N VAL A 112 -25.93 4.70 -14.88
CA VAL A 112 -26.15 3.29 -15.26
C VAL A 112 -27.64 2.97 -15.28
N TRP A 113 -28.41 3.46 -14.31
CA TRP A 113 -29.85 3.25 -14.28
C TRP A 113 -30.55 3.88 -15.50
N LEU A 114 -30.23 5.14 -15.84
CA LEU A 114 -30.76 5.80 -17.03
C LEU A 114 -30.36 5.08 -18.31
N TYR A 115 -29.10 4.64 -18.41
CA TYR A 115 -28.63 3.86 -19.54
C TYR A 115 -29.38 2.53 -19.67
N ALA A 116 -29.66 1.85 -18.56
CA ALA A 116 -30.42 0.60 -18.57
C ALA A 116 -31.88 0.82 -19.02
N VAL A 117 -32.52 1.92 -18.61
CA VAL A 117 -33.86 2.29 -19.08
C VAL A 117 -33.83 2.58 -20.59
N TYR A 118 -32.83 3.31 -21.06
CA TYR A 118 -32.64 3.59 -22.47
C TYR A 118 -32.44 2.31 -23.30
N ASP A 119 -31.52 1.42 -22.88
CA ASP A 119 -31.28 0.13 -23.56
C ASP A 119 -32.55 -0.74 -23.57
N ALA A 120 -33.29 -0.79 -22.46
CA ALA A 120 -34.55 -1.52 -22.39
C ALA A 120 -35.60 -0.97 -23.36
N TYR A 121 -35.72 0.36 -23.48
CA TYR A 121 -36.64 1.00 -24.42
C TYR A 121 -36.26 0.71 -25.87
N THR A 122 -34.99 0.93 -26.23
CA THR A 122 -34.50 0.70 -27.60
C THR A 122 -34.63 -0.76 -28.01
N ARG A 123 -34.34 -1.70 -27.11
CA ARG A 123 -34.52 -3.14 -27.39
C ARG A 123 -35.99 -3.53 -27.54
N ALA A 124 -36.90 -2.91 -26.80
CA ALA A 124 -38.33 -3.17 -26.92
C ALA A 124 -38.88 -2.67 -28.27
N GLU A 125 -38.45 -1.49 -28.71
CA GLU A 125 -38.84 -0.91 -30.00
C GLU A 125 -38.36 -1.77 -31.17
N LEU A 126 -37.10 -2.21 -31.14
CA LEU A 126 -36.53 -3.07 -32.19
C LEU A 126 -37.32 -4.37 -32.38
N ARG A 127 -37.66 -5.04 -31.27
CA ARG A 127 -38.47 -6.28 -31.32
C ARG A 127 -39.89 -6.03 -31.84
N ALA A 128 -40.48 -4.88 -31.50
CA ALA A 128 -41.81 -4.53 -31.98
C ALA A 128 -41.82 -4.31 -33.51
N GLU A 129 -40.75 -3.76 -34.08
CA GLU A 129 -40.58 -3.66 -35.54
C GLU A 129 -40.39 -5.03 -36.20
N GLU A 130 -39.56 -5.91 -35.62
CA GLU A 130 -39.32 -7.26 -36.15
C GLU A 130 -40.62 -8.06 -36.23
N LEU A 131 -41.42 -8.07 -35.16
CA LEU A 131 -42.71 -8.76 -35.13
C LEU A 131 -43.70 -8.21 -36.18
N ARG A 132 -43.67 -6.89 -36.44
CA ARG A 132 -44.51 -6.29 -37.49
C ARG A 132 -44.07 -6.76 -38.88
N ARG A 133 -42.75 -6.79 -39.15
CA ARG A 133 -42.21 -7.27 -40.43
C ARG A 133 -42.51 -8.76 -40.66
N GLU A 134 -42.43 -9.57 -39.60
CA GLU A 134 -42.81 -10.99 -39.67
C GLU A 134 -44.30 -11.15 -40.00
N ALA A 135 -45.18 -10.41 -39.31
CA ALA A 135 -46.61 -10.44 -39.58
C ALA A 135 -46.97 -9.97 -41.00
N ASP A 136 -46.28 -8.95 -41.52
CA ASP A 136 -46.50 -8.48 -42.90
C ASP A 136 -46.03 -9.52 -43.93
N ARG A 137 -44.88 -10.16 -43.72
CA ARG A 137 -44.39 -11.23 -44.60
C ARG A 137 -45.30 -12.46 -44.58
N GLU A 138 -45.79 -12.86 -43.40
CA GLU A 138 -46.75 -13.96 -43.28
C GLU A 138 -48.03 -13.68 -44.09
N ARG A 139 -48.56 -12.46 -43.99
CA ARG A 139 -49.72 -12.02 -44.80
C ARG A 139 -49.44 -12.02 -46.30
N GLU A 140 -48.30 -11.50 -46.75
CA GLU A 140 -47.91 -11.53 -48.17
C GLU A 140 -47.79 -12.98 -48.69
N THR A 141 -47.22 -13.86 -47.88
CA THR A 141 -47.11 -15.29 -48.22
C THR A 141 -48.49 -15.95 -48.29
N GLU A 142 -49.40 -15.64 -47.37
CA GLU A 142 -50.78 -16.15 -47.40
C GLU A 142 -51.55 -15.69 -48.64
N ILE A 143 -51.43 -14.41 -49.00
CA ILE A 143 -52.08 -13.85 -50.20
C ILE A 143 -51.55 -14.53 -51.47
N SER A 144 -50.23 -14.60 -51.65
CA SER A 144 -49.63 -15.23 -52.85
C SER A 144 -50.03 -16.70 -53.02
N VAL A 145 -50.10 -17.47 -51.92
CA VAL A 145 -50.57 -18.86 -51.95
C VAL A 145 -52.05 -18.96 -52.33
N SER A 146 -52.89 -18.02 -51.88
CA SER A 146 -54.31 -18.01 -52.27
C SER A 146 -54.51 -17.66 -53.75
N GLU A 147 -53.74 -16.70 -54.29
CA GLU A 147 -53.78 -16.33 -55.70
C GLU A 147 -53.32 -17.51 -56.59
N GLU A 148 -52.23 -18.20 -56.23
CA GLU A 148 -51.78 -19.40 -56.96
C GLU A 148 -52.83 -20.52 -56.95
N GLN A 149 -53.57 -20.70 -55.84
CA GLN A 149 -54.62 -21.73 -55.74
C GLN A 149 -55.85 -21.40 -56.60
N ASP A 150 -56.24 -20.13 -56.66
CA ASP A 150 -57.36 -19.68 -57.48
C ASP A 150 -57.01 -19.82 -58.98
N ASP A 151 -55.79 -19.44 -59.39
CA ASP A 151 -55.29 -19.62 -60.75
C ASP A 151 -55.26 -21.12 -61.15
N GLU A 152 -54.74 -22.01 -60.28
CA GLU A 152 -54.76 -23.46 -60.51
C GLU A 152 -56.19 -24.04 -60.57
N HIS A 153 -57.13 -23.44 -59.83
CA HIS A 153 -58.52 -23.87 -59.85
C HIS A 153 -59.21 -23.47 -61.17
N GLU A 154 -58.95 -22.26 -61.65
CA GLU A 154 -59.49 -21.74 -62.92
C GLU A 154 -58.92 -22.52 -64.12
N GLU A 155 -57.62 -22.83 -64.15
CA GLU A 155 -57.01 -23.70 -65.17
C GLU A 155 -57.58 -25.14 -65.18
N ARG A 156 -58.10 -25.63 -64.05
CA ARG A 156 -58.75 -26.96 -63.97
C ARG A 156 -60.19 -26.98 -64.50
N GLU A 157 -60.85 -25.83 -64.55
CA GLU A 157 -62.24 -25.72 -65.01
C GLU A 157 -62.36 -25.46 -66.53
N GLU A 158 -61.29 -25.02 -67.19
CA GLU A 158 -61.17 -24.93 -68.66
C GLU A 158 -60.80 -26.26 -69.35
#